data_AF-A0A1Y6CCA8-F1
#
_entry.id   AF-A0A1Y6CCA8-F1
#
_cell.length_a   1.000
_cell.length_b   1.000
_cell.length_c   1.000
_cell.angle_alpha   90.00
_cell.angle_beta   90.00
_cell.angle_gamma   90.00
#
_symmetry.space_group_name_H-M   'P 1'
#
loop_
_entity.id
_entity.type
_entity.pdbx_description
1 polymer ?
#
loop_
_entity_poly.entity_id
_entity_poly.type
_entity_poly.pdbx_seq_one_letter_code
_entity_poly.pdbx_strand_id
1 'polypeptide(L)'
;MKIKSILILLVFVPLVGCDRYTKEKAVSLLKGQDPLSFFNGLFSLTYHENSGAMLSLGAGLPDNIRFFIFTALVGLVLVGGLLYVLLKPMDKYSFTVGLLILAGGFGNLYDRALNDGRVVDFMLIQIGPLRTGVFNVADVAIMAGLFGFIFVSSKWGRQLTKLSD
;
A
#
# COMPACT_ATOMS: atom_id res chain seq x y z
N MET A 1 13.64 -19.24 10.29
CA MET A 1 14.38 -18.06 9.78
C MET A 1 14.49 -18.05 8.26
N LYS A 2 14.97 -19.12 7.59
CA LYS A 2 15.13 -19.15 6.12
C LYS A 2 13.86 -18.74 5.35
N ILE A 3 12.69 -19.26 5.70
CA ILE A 3 11.43 -18.94 5.00
C ILE A 3 11.02 -17.46 5.15
N LYS A 4 11.20 -16.85 6.32
CA LYS A 4 10.91 -15.43 6.56
C LYS A 4 11.77 -14.55 5.65
N SER A 5 13.08 -14.83 5.58
CA SER A 5 14.00 -14.10 4.70
C SER A 5 13.64 -14.26 3.22
N ILE A 6 13.27 -15.46 2.79
CA ILE A 6 12.79 -15.71 1.41
C ILE A 6 11.53 -14.88 1.12
N LEU A 7 10.53 -14.90 2.02
CA LEU A 7 9.30 -14.14 1.84
C LEU A 7 9.55 -12.63 1.83
N ILE A 8 10.48 -12.12 2.64
CA ILE A 8 10.90 -10.70 2.58
C ILE A 8 11.49 -10.38 1.20
N LEU A 9 12.40 -11.21 0.69
CA LEU A 9 13.05 -11.00 -0.60
C LEU A 9 12.10 -11.14 -1.79
N LEU A 10 11.09 -12.02 -1.70
CA LEU A 10 10.17 -12.30 -2.80
C LEU A 10 8.87 -11.48 -2.75
N VAL A 11 8.50 -10.93 -1.59
CA VAL A 11 7.25 -10.17 -1.43
C VAL A 11 7.55 -8.72 -1.08
N PHE A 12 8.24 -8.47 0.01
CA PHE A 12 8.41 -7.10 0.52
C PHE A 12 9.27 -6.24 -0.42
N VAL A 13 10.46 -6.75 -0.78
CA VAL A 13 11.41 -5.99 -1.62
C VAL A 13 10.83 -5.68 -3.02
N PRO A 14 10.23 -6.65 -3.74
CA PRO A 14 9.66 -6.36 -5.06
C PRO A 14 8.47 -5.40 -4.99
N LEU A 15 7.61 -5.50 -3.98
CA LEU A 15 6.47 -4.59 -3.85
C LEU A 15 6.90 -3.14 -3.62
N VAL A 16 7.84 -2.91 -2.70
CA VAL A 16 8.37 -1.55 -2.47
C VAL A 16 9.10 -1.03 -3.71
N GLY A 17 9.87 -1.88 -4.38
CA GLY A 17 10.57 -1.53 -5.63
C GLY A 17 9.62 -1.17 -6.76
N CYS A 18 8.58 -2.00 -6.99
CA CYS A 18 7.55 -1.76 -8.00
C CYS A 18 6.74 -0.50 -7.71
N ASP A 19 6.36 -0.26 -6.45
CA ASP A 19 5.64 0.96 -6.07
C ASP A 19 6.47 2.22 -6.38
N ARG A 20 7.73 2.27 -5.93
CA ARG A 20 8.61 3.42 -6.23
C ARG A 20 8.81 3.61 -7.73
N TYR A 21 9.10 2.53 -8.46
CA TYR A 21 9.33 2.62 -9.90
C TYR A 21 8.09 3.14 -10.64
N THR A 22 6.91 2.61 -10.31
CA THR A 22 5.65 3.00 -10.97
C THR A 22 5.25 4.44 -10.65
N LYS A 23 5.47 4.90 -9.41
CA LYS A 23 5.27 6.30 -9.01
C LYS A 23 6.23 7.25 -9.70
N GLU A 24 7.51 6.89 -9.81
CA GLU A 24 8.49 7.68 -10.57
C GLU A 24 8.05 7.82 -12.04
N LYS A 25 7.59 6.73 -12.65
CA LYS A 25 7.03 6.78 -14.00
C LYS A 25 5.77 7.62 -14.08
N ALA A 26 4.87 7.54 -13.11
CA ALA A 26 3.69 8.40 -13.05
C ALA A 26 4.06 9.89 -13.01
N VAL A 27 5.04 10.29 -12.17
CA VAL A 27 5.55 11.67 -12.15
C VAL A 27 6.11 12.07 -13.51
N SER A 28 6.95 11.24 -14.13
CA SER A 28 7.61 11.59 -15.38
C SER A 28 6.70 11.59 -16.62
N LEU A 29 5.66 10.76 -16.63
CA LEU A 29 4.81 10.53 -17.81
C LEU A 29 3.43 11.17 -17.72
N LEU A 30 2.90 11.39 -16.51
CA LEU A 30 1.51 11.81 -16.31
C LEU A 30 1.38 13.22 -15.72
N LYS A 31 2.43 13.75 -15.06
CA LYS A 31 2.35 15.08 -14.42
C LYS A 31 2.16 16.16 -15.48
N GLY A 32 1.04 16.87 -15.39
CA GLY A 32 0.66 17.92 -16.35
C GLY A 32 0.15 17.39 -17.70
N GLN A 33 -0.13 16.10 -17.81
CA GLN A 33 -0.68 15.47 -19.01
C GLN A 33 -2.15 15.10 -18.80
N ASP A 34 -2.87 14.90 -19.91
CA ASP A 34 -4.23 14.36 -19.87
C ASP A 34 -4.24 12.89 -19.43
N PRO A 35 -5.31 12.41 -18.77
CA PRO A 35 -5.42 11.01 -18.35
C PRO A 35 -5.34 10.03 -19.52
N LEU A 36 -4.47 9.03 -19.40
CA LEU A 36 -4.42 7.91 -20.35
C LEU A 36 -5.52 6.92 -19.98
N SER A 37 -6.51 6.74 -20.84
CA SER A 37 -7.68 5.89 -20.56
C SER A 37 -7.66 4.62 -21.41
N PHE A 38 -8.02 3.50 -20.77
CA PHE A 38 -7.99 2.15 -21.33
C PHE A 38 -9.39 1.53 -21.20
N PHE A 39 -9.68 0.54 -22.06
CA PHE A 39 -10.93 -0.24 -22.02
C PHE A 39 -12.19 0.64 -21.97
N ASN A 40 -12.29 1.63 -22.86
CA ASN A 40 -13.39 2.60 -22.93
C ASN A 40 -13.63 3.35 -21.60
N GLY A 41 -12.55 3.67 -20.87
CA GLY A 41 -12.61 4.45 -19.62
C GLY A 41 -12.78 3.61 -18.36
N LEU A 42 -12.72 2.27 -18.45
CA LEU A 42 -12.79 1.42 -17.26
C LEU A 42 -11.57 1.59 -16.35
N PHE A 43 -10.40 1.81 -16.95
CA PHE A 43 -9.16 2.04 -16.23
C PHE A 43 -8.44 3.23 -16.82
N SER A 44 -7.98 4.15 -15.97
CA SER A 44 -7.22 5.32 -16.41
C SER A 44 -5.98 5.53 -15.56
N LEU A 45 -4.91 6.00 -16.20
CA LEU A 45 -3.72 6.50 -15.54
C LEU A 45 -3.78 8.03 -15.51
N THR A 46 -3.78 8.61 -14.31
CA THR A 46 -3.92 10.06 -14.10
C THR A 46 -3.08 10.51 -12.91
N TYR A 47 -2.31 11.58 -13.05
CA TYR A 47 -1.44 12.04 -11.95
C TYR A 47 -2.24 12.72 -10.83
N HIS A 48 -2.06 12.25 -9.59
CA HIS A 48 -2.61 12.90 -8.41
C HIS A 48 -1.61 12.91 -7.25
N GLU A 49 -1.44 14.06 -6.60
CA GLU A 49 -0.70 14.15 -5.33
C GLU A 49 -1.69 14.20 -4.16
N ASN A 50 -1.77 13.10 -3.42
CA ASN A 50 -2.70 12.95 -2.31
C ASN A 50 -2.05 13.38 -1.00
N SER A 51 -2.55 14.47 -0.41
CA SER A 51 -2.08 14.98 0.89
C SER A 51 -2.80 14.37 2.10
N GLY A 52 -3.86 13.58 1.86
CA GLY A 52 -4.60 12.85 2.88
C GLY A 52 -4.27 11.37 2.90
N ALA A 53 -5.16 10.58 3.51
CA ALA A 53 -5.21 9.13 3.36
C ALA A 53 -6.04 8.74 2.11
N MET A 54 -6.47 7.48 2.02
CA MET A 54 -7.34 7.01 0.93
C MET A 54 -8.57 7.92 0.77
N LEU A 55 -8.98 8.20 -0.48
CA LEU A 55 -10.05 9.15 -0.83
C LEU A 55 -9.78 10.60 -0.34
N SER A 56 -8.50 10.97 -0.21
CA SER A 56 -8.04 12.26 0.32
C SER A 56 -8.56 12.57 1.74
N LEU A 57 -8.88 11.54 2.53
CA LEU A 57 -9.39 11.72 3.89
C LEU A 57 -8.36 12.47 4.74
N GLY A 58 -8.79 13.54 5.41
CA GLY A 58 -7.90 14.38 6.23
C GLY A 58 -7.00 15.32 5.44
N ALA A 59 -7.16 15.45 4.12
CA ALA A 59 -6.40 16.40 3.30
C ALA A 59 -6.62 17.86 3.72
N GLY A 60 -7.78 18.20 4.28
CA GLY A 60 -8.09 19.55 4.79
C GLY A 60 -7.54 19.85 6.18
N LEU A 61 -6.83 18.91 6.82
CA LEU A 61 -6.20 19.15 8.11
C LEU A 61 -4.97 20.09 7.97
N PRO A 62 -4.64 20.85 9.01
CA PRO A 62 -3.39 21.60 9.08
C PRO A 62 -2.15 20.73 8.80
N ASP A 63 -1.14 21.30 8.15
CA ASP A 63 0.07 20.59 7.71
C ASP A 63 0.79 19.85 8.83
N ASN A 64 0.92 20.48 10.00
CA ASN A 64 1.50 19.88 11.18
C ASN A 64 0.71 18.66 11.67
N ILE A 65 -0.63 18.69 11.58
CA ILE A 65 -1.50 17.57 11.96
C ILE A 65 -1.37 16.44 10.92
N ARG A 66 -1.35 16.76 9.62
CA ARG A 66 -1.14 15.77 8.55
C ARG A 66 0.21 15.08 8.69
N PHE A 67 1.27 15.84 8.95
CA PHE A 67 2.60 15.29 9.22
C PHE A 67 2.58 14.35 10.42
N PHE A 68 2.01 14.79 11.55
CA PHE A 68 1.96 13.97 12.75
C PHE A 68 1.18 12.66 12.55
N ILE A 69 0.00 12.72 11.93
CA ILE A 69 -0.86 11.54 11.73
C ILE A 69 -0.30 10.64 10.63
N PHE A 70 -0.11 11.17 9.42
CA PHE A 70 0.15 10.35 8.24
C PHE A 70 1.63 10.02 8.02
N THR A 71 2.54 10.74 8.68
CA THR A 71 3.99 10.49 8.56
C THR A 71 4.53 9.92 9.87
N ALA A 72 4.47 10.68 10.97
CA ALA A 72 5.10 10.27 12.22
C ALA A 72 4.42 9.05 12.87
N LEU A 73 3.09 9.11 13.08
CA LEU A 73 2.34 8.03 13.71
C LEU A 73 2.28 6.78 12.82
N VAL A 74 2.00 6.93 11.53
CA VAL A 74 2.06 5.80 10.58
C VAL A 74 3.46 5.18 10.56
N GLY A 75 4.53 5.99 10.55
CA GLY A 75 5.90 5.49 10.64
C GLY A 75 6.16 4.67 11.91
N LEU A 76 5.69 5.15 13.06
CA LEU A 76 5.79 4.41 14.32
C LEU A 76 5.04 3.07 14.25
N VAL A 77 3.82 3.07 13.70
CA VAL A 77 3.01 1.85 13.52
C VAL A 77 3.71 0.86 12.59
N LEU A 78 4.33 1.32 11.50
CA LEU A 78 5.04 0.46 10.56
C LEU A 78 6.32 -0.14 11.16
N VAL A 79 7.08 0.64 11.93
CA VAL A 79 8.25 0.11 12.67
C VAL A 79 7.81 -0.92 13.70
N GLY A 80 6.78 -0.61 14.50
CA GLY A 80 6.23 -1.55 15.48
C GLY A 80 5.69 -2.83 14.83
N GLY A 81 4.98 -2.70 13.71
CA GLY A 81 4.45 -3.82 12.92
C GLY A 81 5.55 -4.69 12.32
N LEU A 82 6.61 -4.08 11.80
CA LEU A 82 7.78 -4.80 11.28
C LEU A 82 8.46 -5.60 12.40
N LEU A 83 8.72 -4.97 13.55
CA LEU A 83 9.29 -5.65 14.72
C LEU A 83 8.39 -6.80 15.17
N TYR A 84 7.08 -6.59 15.24
CA TYR A 84 6.11 -7.61 15.63
C TYR A 84 6.16 -8.83 14.69
N VAL A 85 6.12 -8.62 13.38
CA VAL A 85 6.14 -9.68 12.36
C VAL A 85 7.47 -10.45 12.37
N LEU A 86 8.59 -9.76 12.60
CA LEU A 86 9.90 -10.40 12.67
C LEU A 86 10.08 -11.24 13.96
N LEU A 87 9.69 -10.69 15.11
CA LEU A 87 9.93 -11.28 16.42
C LEU A 87 8.91 -12.36 16.80
N LYS A 88 7.64 -12.24 16.36
CA LYS A 88 6.63 -13.24 16.70
C LYS A 88 6.71 -14.48 15.80
N PRO A 89 6.51 -15.67 16.36
CA PRO A 89 6.27 -16.86 15.55
C PRO A 89 4.91 -16.69 14.84
N MET A 90 4.93 -16.85 13.52
CA MET A 90 3.77 -16.74 12.65
C MET A 90 3.90 -17.80 11.57
N ASP A 91 2.78 -18.37 11.14
CA ASP A 91 2.73 -19.20 9.93
C ASP A 91 3.06 -18.35 8.69
N LYS A 92 3.39 -19.03 7.58
CA LYS A 92 3.81 -18.37 6.34
C LYS A 92 2.74 -17.46 5.74
N TYR A 93 1.45 -17.76 5.93
CA TYR A 93 0.35 -16.96 5.38
C TYR A 93 0.17 -15.69 6.20
N SER A 94 0.08 -15.79 7.53
CA SER A 94 0.03 -14.63 8.44
C SER A 94 1.23 -13.71 8.26
N PHE A 95 2.42 -14.28 8.08
CA PHE A 95 3.64 -13.52 7.80
C PHE A 95 3.55 -12.78 6.45
N THR A 96 3.09 -13.46 5.40
CA THR A 96 2.96 -12.88 4.05
C THR A 96 1.96 -11.73 4.01
N VAL A 97 0.79 -11.87 4.65
CA VAL A 97 -0.21 -10.79 4.70
C VAL A 97 0.31 -9.58 5.49
N GLY A 98 1.09 -9.83 6.56
CA GLY A 98 1.79 -8.77 7.27
C GLY A 98 2.81 -8.04 6.39
N LEU A 99 3.59 -8.77 5.58
CA LEU A 99 4.53 -8.17 4.63
C LEU A 99 3.84 -7.32 3.55
N LEU A 100 2.67 -7.72 3.06
CA LEU A 100 1.90 -6.92 2.08
C LEU A 100 1.51 -5.55 2.65
N ILE A 101 0.95 -5.54 3.87
CA ILE A 101 0.54 -4.31 4.56
C ILE A 101 1.76 -3.43 4.84
N LEU A 102 2.84 -4.02 5.37
CA LEU A 102 4.06 -3.28 5.66
C LEU A 102 4.69 -2.71 4.39
N ALA A 103 4.83 -3.50 3.33
CA ALA A 103 5.45 -3.04 2.07
C ALA A 103 4.70 -1.86 1.47
N GLY A 104 3.37 -1.94 1.38
CA GLY A 104 2.56 -0.81 0.88
C GLY A 104 2.61 0.40 1.82
N GLY A 105 2.55 0.18 3.14
CA GLY A 105 2.71 1.25 4.12
C GLY A 105 4.05 1.98 3.99
N PHE A 106 5.15 1.24 3.82
CA PHE A 106 6.49 1.80 3.62
C PHE A 106 6.59 2.57 2.29
N GLY A 107 5.99 2.07 1.20
CA GLY A 107 5.94 2.79 -0.08
C GLY A 107 5.24 4.14 0.02
N ASN A 108 4.09 4.18 0.69
CA ASN A 108 3.37 5.44 0.90
C ASN A 108 4.02 6.37 1.94
N LEU A 109 4.68 5.83 2.97
CA LEU A 109 5.45 6.63 3.92
C LEU A 109 6.68 7.25 3.27
N TYR A 110 7.33 6.52 2.36
CA TYR A 110 8.48 6.99 1.60
C TYR A 110 8.14 8.26 0.82
N ASP A 111 7.02 8.27 0.09
CA ASP A 111 6.56 9.46 -0.62
C ASP A 111 6.32 10.62 0.35
N ARG A 112 5.59 10.38 1.45
CA ARG A 112 5.29 11.45 2.41
C ARG A 112 6.54 12.09 2.99
N ALA A 113 7.58 11.30 3.22
CA ALA A 113 8.85 11.81 3.74
C ALA A 113 9.59 12.70 2.74
N LEU A 114 9.38 12.53 1.42
CA LEU A 114 10.16 13.21 0.37
C LEU A 114 9.35 14.12 -0.55
N ASN A 115 8.03 14.07 -0.45
CA ASN A 115 7.09 14.82 -1.29
C ASN A 115 6.17 15.69 -0.43
N ASP A 116 6.75 16.36 0.57
CA ASP A 116 6.08 17.29 1.49
C ASP A 116 4.77 16.74 2.09
N GLY A 117 4.80 15.50 2.59
CA GLY A 117 3.63 14.85 3.19
C GLY A 117 2.59 14.33 2.20
N ARG A 118 2.87 14.34 0.88
CA ARG A 118 1.97 13.85 -0.17
C ARG A 118 2.39 12.48 -0.69
N VAL A 119 1.43 11.74 -1.23
CA VAL A 119 1.62 10.45 -1.90
C VAL A 119 1.31 10.59 -3.38
N VAL A 120 2.10 9.95 -4.24
CA VAL A 120 1.81 9.92 -5.68
C VAL A 120 0.81 8.79 -5.96
N ASP A 121 -0.38 9.17 -6.37
CA ASP A 121 -1.44 8.28 -6.81
C ASP A 121 -1.62 8.41 -8.32
N PHE A 122 -1.88 7.29 -9.02
CA PHE A 122 -1.91 7.32 -10.48
C PHE A 122 -2.89 6.38 -11.18
N MET A 123 -3.54 5.46 -10.47
CA MET A 123 -4.50 4.52 -11.04
C MET A 123 -5.93 4.88 -10.65
N LEU A 124 -6.84 4.86 -11.62
CA LEU A 124 -8.26 5.09 -11.41
C LEU A 124 -9.06 3.98 -12.11
N ILE A 125 -10.03 3.38 -11.40
CA ILE A 125 -10.99 2.45 -11.98
C ILE A 125 -12.37 3.10 -11.98
N GLN A 126 -13.09 3.00 -13.11
CA GLN A 126 -14.43 3.52 -13.27
C GLN A 126 -15.36 2.47 -13.91
N ILE A 127 -16.55 2.28 -13.34
CA ILE A 127 -17.59 1.40 -13.87
C ILE A 127 -18.91 2.18 -13.85
N GLY A 128 -19.29 2.72 -15.01
CA GLY A 128 -20.44 3.62 -15.13
C GLY A 128 -20.30 4.86 -14.23
N PRO A 129 -21.24 5.13 -13.31
CA PRO A 129 -21.17 6.27 -12.39
C PRO A 129 -20.22 6.02 -11.21
N LEU A 130 -19.83 4.77 -10.95
CA LEU A 130 -18.97 4.42 -9.83
C LEU A 130 -17.50 4.59 -10.24
N ARG A 131 -16.71 5.22 -9.37
CA ARG A 131 -15.26 5.32 -9.53
C ARG A 131 -14.56 5.07 -8.20
N THR A 132 -13.37 4.53 -8.27
CA THR A 132 -12.47 4.50 -7.12
C THR A 132 -11.93 5.91 -6.83
N GLY A 133 -11.26 6.09 -5.69
CA GLY A 133 -10.24 7.14 -5.60
C GLY A 133 -9.09 6.86 -6.58
N VAL A 134 -8.24 7.84 -6.83
CA VAL A 134 -6.95 7.57 -7.46
C VAL A 134 -6.09 6.82 -6.43
N PHE A 135 -5.43 5.75 -6.82
CA PHE A 135 -4.62 4.89 -5.94
C PHE A 135 -3.30 4.51 -6.60
N ASN A 136 -2.43 3.83 -5.86
CA ASN A 136 -1.13 3.35 -6.33
C ASN A 136 -0.89 1.86 -6.01
N VAL A 137 0.29 1.35 -6.34
CA VAL A 137 0.63 -0.07 -6.11
C VAL A 137 0.75 -0.40 -4.62
N ALA A 138 1.26 0.53 -3.81
CA ALA A 138 1.27 0.41 -2.35
C ALA A 138 -0.14 0.25 -1.77
N ASP A 139 -1.14 0.98 -2.26
CA ASP A 139 -2.54 0.84 -1.81
C ASP A 139 -3.11 -0.54 -2.18
N VAL A 140 -2.80 -1.05 -3.36
CA VAL A 140 -3.19 -2.41 -3.76
C VAL A 140 -2.58 -3.45 -2.82
N ALA A 141 -1.30 -3.29 -2.45
CA ALA A 141 -0.64 -4.17 -1.49
C ALA A 141 -1.28 -4.10 -0.09
N ILE A 142 -1.60 -2.90 0.41
CA ILE A 142 -2.31 -2.72 1.69
C ILE A 142 -3.67 -3.41 1.64
N MET A 143 -4.47 -3.17 0.59
CA MET A 143 -5.80 -3.76 0.43
C MET A 143 -5.74 -5.28 0.35
N ALA A 144 -4.82 -5.85 -0.45
CA ALA A 144 -4.63 -7.29 -0.55
C ALA A 144 -4.19 -7.89 0.80
N GLY A 145 -3.30 -7.21 1.52
CA GLY A 145 -2.87 -7.61 2.85
C GLY A 145 -4.00 -7.59 3.88
N LEU A 146 -4.86 -6.57 3.87
CA LEU A 146 -6.02 -6.47 4.75
C LEU A 146 -7.05 -7.58 4.47
N PHE A 147 -7.39 -7.82 3.19
CA PHE A 147 -8.28 -8.92 2.81
C PHE A 147 -7.67 -10.28 3.20
N GLY A 148 -6.39 -10.47 2.95
CA GLY A 148 -5.66 -11.68 3.34
C GLY A 148 -5.67 -11.88 4.86
N PHE A 149 -5.47 -10.82 5.65
CA PHE A 149 -5.52 -10.88 7.11
C PHE A 149 -6.90 -11.30 7.60
N ILE A 150 -7.97 -10.74 7.06
CA ILE A 150 -9.35 -11.13 7.37
C ILE A 150 -9.57 -12.61 7.02
N PHE A 151 -9.11 -13.05 5.85
CA PHE A 151 -9.25 -14.42 5.39
C PHE A 151 -8.50 -15.42 6.28
N VAL A 152 -7.22 -15.17 6.57
CA VAL A 152 -6.39 -16.03 7.45
C VAL A 152 -6.96 -16.08 8.87
N SER A 153 -7.52 -14.97 9.35
CA SER A 153 -8.19 -14.87 10.65
C SER A 153 -9.57 -15.53 10.70
N SER A 154 -10.13 -15.96 9.57
CA SER A 154 -11.43 -16.64 9.51
C SER A 154 -11.32 -18.13 9.91
N LYS A 155 -12.47 -18.80 10.11
CA LYS A 155 -12.49 -20.26 10.39
C LYS A 155 -11.83 -21.07 9.27
N TRP A 156 -12.01 -20.66 8.02
CA TRP A 156 -11.45 -21.30 6.84
C TRP A 156 -9.93 -21.12 6.75
N GLY A 157 -9.45 -19.89 6.98
CA GLY A 157 -8.01 -19.59 7.02
C GLY A 157 -7.27 -20.37 8.11
N ARG A 158 -7.89 -20.52 9.28
CA ARG A 158 -7.34 -21.35 10.37
C ARG A 158 -7.21 -22.84 10.05
N GLN A 159 -8.00 -23.36 9.12
CA GLN A 159 -7.85 -24.75 8.67
C GLN A 159 -6.65 -24.87 7.71
N LEU A 160 -6.50 -23.94 6.78
CA LEU A 160 -5.38 -23.93 5.82
C LEU A 160 -4.01 -23.76 6.49
N THR A 161 -3.93 -22.87 7.49
CA THR A 161 -2.70 -22.66 8.28
C THR A 161 -2.28 -23.93 9.00
N LYS A 162 -3.22 -24.63 9.66
CA LYS A 162 -2.99 -25.93 10.32
C LYS A 162 -2.55 -27.06 9.40
N LEU A 163 -2.94 -27.03 8.13
CA LEU A 163 -2.54 -28.04 7.13
C LEU A 163 -1.13 -27.79 6.57
N SER A 164 -0.56 -26.61 6.84
CA SER A 164 0.74 -26.19 6.30
C SER A 164 1.89 -26.20 7.31
N ASP A 165 1.55 -26.46 8.58
CA ASP A 165 2.46 -26.74 9.70
C ASP A 165 2.70 -28.25 9.81
#